data_AF-A0A3R7EE72-F1
#
_entry.id   AF-A0A3R7EE72-F1
#
_cell.length_a   1.000
_cell.length_b   1.000
_cell.length_c   1.000
_cell.angle_alpha   90.00
_cell.angle_beta   90.00
_cell.angle_gamma   90.00
#
_symmetry.space_group_name_H-M   'P 1'
#
loop_
_entity.id
_entity.type
_entity.pdbx_description
1 polymer ?
#
loop_
_entity_poly.entity_id
_entity_poly.type
_entity_poly.pdbx_seq_one_letter_code
_entity_poly.pdbx_strand_id
1 'polypeptide(L)'
;GCDECEPRDRCEKEAIYGAPIPQIDLLRCDGCGSCSELCPYGAINGGVVEIKAREIDIRNVDLLRVMEGIIILEHPKHFFFLQKENLC
;
A
#
# COMPACT_ATOMS: atom_id res chain seq x y z
N GLY A 1 -4.43 3.89 -22.24
CA GLY A 1 -3.20 4.62 -21.88
C GLY A 1 -3.33 6.05 -22.36
N CYS A 2 -2.62 6.98 -21.74
CA CYS A 2 -2.63 8.41 -22.04
C CYS A 2 -1.22 8.84 -22.48
N ASP A 3 -1.11 9.62 -23.55
CA ASP A 3 0.17 10.23 -23.96
C ASP A 3 0.54 11.38 -23.01
N GLU A 4 -0.46 12.19 -22.63
CA GLU A 4 -0.37 13.24 -21.60
C GLU A 4 -1.13 12.81 -20.33
N CYS A 5 -0.57 13.09 -19.15
CA CYS A 5 -1.13 12.65 -17.87
C CYS A 5 -0.98 13.73 -16.80
N GLU A 6 -1.97 14.63 -16.71
CA GLU A 6 -2.00 15.69 -15.68
C GLU A 6 -1.85 15.17 -14.24
N PRO A 7 -2.48 14.03 -13.82
CA PRO A 7 -2.23 13.46 -12.50
C PRO A 7 -0.75 13.16 -12.23
N ARG A 8 -0.03 12.70 -13.26
CA ARG A 8 1.41 12.43 -13.16
C ARG A 8 2.19 13.71 -13.00
N ASP A 9 1.92 14.68 -13.85
CA ASP A 9 2.70 15.90 -13.95
C ASP A 9 2.48 16.83 -12.73
N ARG A 10 1.37 16.65 -11.98
CA ARG A 10 1.06 17.38 -10.74
C ARG A 10 1.33 16.61 -9.44
N CYS A 11 1.81 15.36 -9.51
CA CYS A 11 2.05 14.57 -8.31
C CYS A 11 3.29 15.09 -7.55
N GLU A 12 3.09 15.77 -6.43
CA GLU A 12 4.19 16.29 -5.58
C GLU A 12 5.16 15.21 -5.09
N LYS A 13 4.70 13.95 -5.01
CA LYS A 13 5.52 12.81 -4.56
C LYS A 13 6.26 12.12 -5.70
N GLU A 14 6.07 12.59 -6.93
CA GLU A 14 6.57 11.92 -8.15
C GLU A 14 6.20 10.42 -8.17
N ALA A 15 5.03 10.09 -7.58
CA ALA A 15 4.61 8.72 -7.35
C ALA A 15 3.94 8.11 -8.59
N ILE A 16 3.68 8.88 -9.64
CA ILE A 16 3.09 8.36 -10.88
C ILE A 16 4.18 8.38 -11.95
N TYR A 17 4.35 7.28 -12.68
CA TYR A 17 5.42 7.16 -13.67
C TYR A 17 4.99 6.34 -14.88
N GLY A 18 5.76 6.43 -15.96
CA GLY A 18 5.54 5.70 -17.20
C GLY A 18 4.56 6.38 -18.17
N ALA A 19 4.75 6.08 -19.45
CA ALA A 19 3.90 6.48 -20.57
C ALA A 19 3.98 5.39 -21.66
N PRO A 20 2.89 5.09 -22.40
CA PRO A 20 1.55 5.69 -22.29
C PRO A 20 0.67 5.01 -21.23
N ILE A 21 1.20 4.11 -20.41
CA ILE A 21 0.45 3.41 -19.35
C ILE A 21 1.04 3.83 -18.00
N PRO A 22 0.53 4.91 -17.39
CA PRO A 22 0.99 5.37 -16.09
C PRO A 22 0.74 4.33 -14.99
N GLN A 23 1.66 4.22 -14.06
CA GLN A 23 1.60 3.37 -12.88
C GLN A 23 1.82 4.21 -11.63
N ILE A 24 1.26 3.79 -10.49
CA ILE A 24 1.46 4.44 -9.18
C ILE A 24 2.48 3.63 -8.39
N ASP A 25 3.60 4.25 -8.04
CA ASP A 25 4.55 3.79 -7.04
C ASP A 25 3.95 3.96 -5.64
N LEU A 26 3.43 2.86 -5.10
CA LEU A 26 2.78 2.84 -3.79
C LEU A 26 3.73 3.09 -2.62
N LEU A 27 5.06 3.01 -2.82
CA LEU A 27 6.03 3.35 -1.77
C LEU A 27 6.26 4.86 -1.67
N ARG A 28 6.01 5.60 -2.74
CA ARG A 28 6.10 7.07 -2.79
C ARG A 28 4.76 7.74 -2.55
N CYS A 29 3.67 7.10 -2.97
CA CYS A 29 2.31 7.60 -2.80
C CYS A 29 1.94 7.67 -1.31
N ASP A 30 1.50 8.84 -0.86
CA ASP A 30 1.01 9.07 0.51
C ASP A 30 -0.52 9.00 0.62
N GLY A 31 -1.21 8.75 -0.49
CA GLY A 31 -2.67 8.64 -0.53
C GLY A 31 -3.42 9.97 -0.44
N CYS A 32 -2.79 11.11 -0.78
CA CYS A 32 -3.44 12.43 -0.73
C CYS A 32 -4.69 12.58 -1.63
N GLY A 33 -4.82 11.75 -2.68
CA GLY A 33 -6.05 11.66 -3.49
C GLY A 33 -6.21 12.68 -4.62
N SER A 34 -5.33 13.69 -4.72
CA SER A 34 -5.42 14.76 -5.75
C SER A 34 -5.41 14.23 -7.19
N CYS A 35 -4.67 13.16 -7.45
CA CYS A 35 -4.61 12.51 -8.75
C CYS A 35 -5.97 11.95 -9.23
N SER A 36 -6.88 11.61 -8.31
CA SER A 36 -8.23 11.14 -8.67
C SER A 36 -9.10 12.26 -9.23
N GLU A 37 -9.00 13.47 -8.66
CA GLU A 37 -9.75 14.65 -9.11
C GLU A 37 -9.23 15.17 -10.46
N LEU A 38 -7.93 15.04 -10.71
CA LEU A 38 -7.26 15.51 -11.92
C LEU A 38 -7.41 14.55 -13.11
N CYS A 39 -7.82 13.30 -12.88
CA CYS A 39 -7.92 12.33 -13.97
C CYS A 39 -9.27 12.46 -14.69
N PRO A 40 -9.33 13.00 -15.93
CA PRO A 40 -10.61 13.23 -16.62
C PRO A 40 -11.32 11.91 -17.00
N TYR A 41 -10.59 10.80 -16.98
CA TYR A 41 -11.11 9.47 -17.31
C TYR A 41 -11.56 8.68 -16.08
N GLY A 42 -11.40 9.21 -14.87
CA GLY A 42 -11.71 8.48 -13.63
C GLY A 42 -10.90 7.19 -13.46
N ALA A 43 -9.71 7.12 -14.04
CA ALA A 43 -8.87 5.92 -14.03
C ALA A 43 -8.23 5.64 -12.66
N ILE A 44 -8.20 6.63 -11.77
CA ILE A 44 -7.60 6.56 -10.44
C ILE A 44 -8.71 6.67 -9.41
N ASN A 45 -8.83 5.67 -8.54
CA ASN A 45 -9.77 5.65 -7.44
C ASN A 45 -9.03 5.51 -6.12
N GLY A 46 -9.46 6.25 -5.11
CA GLY A 46 -9.00 6.13 -3.73
C GLY A 46 -10.15 5.73 -2.81
N GLY A 47 -9.83 5.47 -1.54
CA GLY A 47 -10.82 5.22 -0.49
C GLY A 47 -10.64 3.89 0.22
N VAL A 48 -11.64 3.55 1.05
CA VAL A 48 -11.67 2.29 1.78
C VAL A 48 -11.91 1.16 0.79
N VAL A 49 -10.90 0.34 0.59
CA VAL A 49 -11.03 -0.93 -0.13
C VAL A 49 -11.39 -2.02 0.85
N GLU A 50 -12.48 -2.75 0.59
CA GLU A 50 -12.76 -3.99 1.30
C GLU A 50 -11.82 -5.06 0.77
N ILE A 51 -10.76 -5.36 1.52
CA ILE A 51 -9.81 -6.42 1.18
C ILE A 51 -10.30 -7.72 1.80
N LYS A 52 -10.60 -8.71 0.97
CA LYS A 52 -10.86 -10.08 1.42
C LYS A 52 -9.57 -10.87 1.32
N ALA A 53 -9.06 -11.33 2.46
CA ALA A 53 -7.97 -12.29 2.48
C ALA A 53 -8.48 -13.61 1.86
N ARG A 54 -7.67 -14.24 1.00
CA ARG A 54 -8.02 -15.55 0.45
C ARG A 54 -7.90 -16.58 1.56
N GLU A 55 -8.69 -17.64 1.50
CA GLU A 55 -8.67 -18.73 2.48
C GLU A 55 -7.26 -19.32 2.67
N ILE A 56 -6.48 -19.42 1.58
CA ILE A 56 -5.09 -19.89 1.63
C ILE A 56 -4.20 -18.97 2.47
N ASP A 57 -4.38 -17.65 2.38
CA ASP A 57 -3.56 -16.69 3.10
C ASP A 57 -3.90 -16.73 4.60
N ILE A 58 -5.19 -16.85 4.94
CA ILE A 58 -5.66 -17.04 6.32
C ILE A 58 -5.05 -18.30 6.92
N ARG A 59 -5.18 -19.44 6.22
CA ARG A 59 -4.63 -20.71 6.67
C ARG A 59 -3.11 -20.66 6.86
N ASN A 60 -2.39 -20.00 5.96
CA ASN A 60 -0.94 -19.85 6.08
C ASN A 60 -0.57 -19.04 7.32
N VAL A 61 -1.28 -17.94 7.59
CA VAL A 61 -1.08 -17.15 8.81
C VAL A 61 -1.38 -17.98 10.07
N ASP A 62 -2.44 -18.80 10.06
CA ASP A 62 -2.76 -19.66 11.21
C ASP A 62 -1.67 -20.71 11.48
N LEU A 63 -1.07 -21.28 10.44
CA LEU A 63 0.06 -22.21 10.61
C LEU A 63 1.28 -21.49 11.21
N LEU A 64 1.57 -20.25 10.80
CA LEU A 64 2.68 -19.47 11.36
C LEU A 64 2.51 -19.20 12.87
N ARG A 65 1.27 -19.15 13.40
CA ARG A 65 1.00 -18.90 14.82
C ARG A 65 1.54 -19.99 15.76
N VAL A 66 1.65 -21.21 15.28
CA VAL A 66 2.08 -22.38 16.09
C VAL A 66 3.50 -22.82 15.78
N MET A 67 4.20 -22.12 14.89
CA MET A 67 5.59 -22.45 14.53
C MET A 67 6.57 -21.99 15.60
N GLU A 68 7.49 -22.87 15.98
CA GLU A 68 8.57 -22.55 16.91
C GLU A 68 9.45 -21.42 16.33
N GLY A 69 9.78 -20.44 17.18
CA GLY A 69 10.63 -19.31 16.80
C GLY A 69 9.94 -18.20 16.00
N ILE A 70 8.62 -18.29 15.76
CA ILE A 70 7.83 -17.25 15.09
C ILE A 70 6.91 -16.54 16.09
N ILE A 71 6.89 -15.21 16.04
CA ILE A 71 5.99 -14.37 16.83
C ILE A 71 5.10 -13.58 15.88
N ILE A 72 3.78 -13.76 15.97
CA ILE A 72 2.81 -12.98 15.21
C ILE A 72 2.40 -11.74 16.01
N LEU A 73 2.51 -10.57 15.37
CA LEU A 73 2.03 -9.31 15.93
C LEU A 73 0.61 -9.03 15.44
N GLU A 74 -0.35 -8.98 16.37
CA GLU A 74 -1.76 -8.68 16.05
C GLU A 74 -1.99 -7.24 15.56
N HIS A 75 -1.05 -6.34 15.83
CA HIS A 75 -1.16 -4.95 15.42
C HIS A 75 0.22 -4.37 15.05
N PRO A 76 0.36 -3.61 13.94
CA PRO A 76 1.64 -3.05 13.51
C PRO A 76 2.35 -2.22 14.59
N LYS A 77 1.60 -1.51 15.43
CA LYS A 77 2.14 -0.75 16.57
C LYS A 77 2.94 -1.60 17.57
N HIS A 78 2.68 -2.91 17.66
CA HIS A 78 3.42 -3.79 18.56
C HIS A 78 4.90 -3.92 18.17
N PHE A 79 5.23 -3.67 16.90
CA PHE A 79 6.61 -3.67 16.41
C PHE A 79 7.50 -2.68 17.17
N PHE A 80 6.97 -1.50 17.50
CA PHE A 80 7.73 -0.48 18.23
C PHE A 80 8.04 -0.87 19.68
N PHE A 81 7.27 -1.76 20.30
CA PHE A 81 7.57 -2.25 21.65
C PHE A 81 8.75 -3.22 21.65
N LEU A 82 8.80 -4.13 20.66
CA LEU A 82 9.93 -5.07 20.52
C LEU A 82 11.26 -4.35 20.22
N GLN A 83 11.23 -3.27 19.44
CA GLN A 83 12.44 -2.47 19.22
C GLN A 83 12.95 -1.82 20.49
N LYS A 84 12.06 -1.39 21.41
CA LYS A 84 12.48 -0.78 22.67
C LYS A 84 13.10 -1.79 23.64
N GLU A 85 12.58 -3.02 23.68
CA GLU A 85 13.13 -4.09 24.54
C GLU A 85 14.49 -4.61 24.06
N ASN A 86 14.76 -4.54 22.75
CA ASN A 86 16.06 -4.90 22.16
C ASN A 86 17.09 -3.75 22.14
N LEU A 87 16.77 -2.58 22.74
CA LEU A 87 17.65 -1.41 22.83
C LEU A 87 18.16 -1.14 24.26
N CYS A 88 18.04 -2.11 25.17
CA CYS A 88 18.71 -2.09 26.49
C CYS A 88 20.07 -2.79 26.44
#